data_AF-A0A938Q139-F1
#
_entry.id   AF-A0A938Q139-F1
#
_cell.length_a   1.000
_cell.length_b   1.000
_cell.length_c   1.000
_cell.angle_alpha   90.00
_cell.angle_beta   90.00
_cell.angle_gamma   90.00
#
_symmetry.space_group_name_H-M   'P 1'
#
loop_
_entity.id
_entity.type
_entity.pdbx_description
1 polymer ?
#
loop_
_entity_poly.entity_id
_entity_poly.type
_entity_poly.pdbx_seq_one_letter_code
_entity_poly.pdbx_strand_id
1 'polypeptide(L)'
;MFEVGFTEIILILGIALLVLGPEKLSKLANQVGRWAGRARAMARQLRQQLDEEVEIIGKDEFGPAARRPPGSPAAGTPPAAPPAEAQQEPPRPS
;
A
#
# COMPACT_ATOMS: atom_id res chain seq x y z
N MET A 1 9.44 -21.26 32.19
CA MET A 1 8.88 -20.90 33.52
C MET A 1 8.19 -19.56 33.35
N PHE A 2 6.90 -19.48 33.68
CA PHE A 2 5.88 -18.49 33.24
C PHE A 2 5.45 -18.62 31.78
N GLU A 3 4.67 -19.67 31.50
CA GLU A 3 3.80 -19.73 30.33
C GLU A 3 2.61 -18.79 30.60
N VAL A 4 2.68 -17.52 30.18
CA VAL A 4 1.54 -16.59 30.34
C VAL A 4 0.40 -17.05 29.43
N GLY A 5 -0.42 -17.95 29.97
CA GLY A 5 -1.63 -18.45 29.32
C GLY A 5 -2.80 -17.49 29.49
N PHE A 6 -3.84 -17.69 28.68
CA PHE A 6 -5.09 -16.92 28.76
C PHE A 6 -5.69 -16.92 30.18
N THR A 7 -5.64 -18.06 30.87
CA THR A 7 -6.10 -18.22 32.26
C THR A 7 -5.32 -17.33 33.23
N GLU A 8 -4.01 -17.19 33.04
CA GLU A 8 -3.15 -16.38 33.90
C GLU A 8 -3.47 -14.89 33.77
N ILE A 9 -3.72 -14.43 32.53
CA ILE A 9 -4.19 -13.06 32.27
C ILE A 9 -5.52 -12.80 32.99
N ILE A 10 -6.50 -13.71 32.88
CA ILE A 10 -7.80 -13.54 33.57
C ILE A 10 -7.62 -13.49 35.08
N LEU A 11 -6.78 -14.36 35.65
CA LEU A 11 -6.51 -14.39 37.09
C LEU A 11 -5.92 -13.07 37.57
N ILE A 12 -4.90 -12.56 36.88
CA ILE A 12 -4.26 -11.28 37.20
C ILE A 12 -5.27 -10.13 37.05
N LEU A 13 -6.08 -10.13 35.99
CA LEU A 13 -7.11 -9.12 35.78
C LEU A 13 -8.15 -9.14 36.92
N GLY A 14 -8.56 -10.33 37.35
CA GLY A 14 -9.49 -10.51 38.47
C GLY A 14 -8.92 -9.98 39.79
N ILE A 15 -7.65 -10.29 40.09
CA ILE A 15 -6.97 -9.77 41.29
C ILE A 15 -6.83 -8.24 41.21
N ALA A 16 -6.44 -7.71 40.04
CA ALA A 16 -6.33 -6.27 39.84
C ALA A 16 -7.67 -5.55 40.04
N LEU A 17 -8.78 -6.13 39.58
CA LEU A 17 -10.14 -5.63 39.82
C LEU A 17 -10.53 -5.71 41.29
N LEU A 18 -10.10 -6.73 42.04
CA LEU A 18 -10.38 -6.86 43.46
C LEU A 18 -9.62 -5.81 44.30
N VAL A 19 -8.32 -5.63 44.01
CA VAL A 19 -7.45 -4.71 44.76
C VAL A 19 -7.75 -3.26 44.43
N LEU A 20 -7.87 -2.93 43.15
CA LEU A 20 -8.08 -1.56 42.70
C LEU A 20 -9.57 -1.20 42.69
N GLY A 21 -10.46 -2.18 42.51
CA GLY A 21 -11.88 -2.00 42.29
C GLY A 21 -12.23 -1.81 40.80
N PRO A 22 -13.35 -2.39 40.32
CA PRO A 22 -13.78 -2.25 38.92
C PRO A 22 -14.09 -0.80 38.51
N GLU A 23 -14.56 0.03 39.45
CA GLU A 23 -14.83 1.45 39.20
C GLU A 23 -13.56 2.26 38.95
N LYS A 24 -12.46 1.97 39.65
CA LYS A 24 -11.22 2.73 39.48
C LYS A 24 -10.51 2.35 38.18
N LEU A 25 -10.49 1.06 37.84
CA LEU A 25 -9.83 0.54 36.63
C LEU A 25 -10.50 1.11 35.36
N SER A 26 -11.84 1.13 35.34
CA SER A 26 -12.60 1.75 34.24
C SER A 26 -12.38 3.27 34.14
N LYS A 27 -12.32 3.97 35.29
CA LYS A 27 -12.02 5.40 35.32
C LYS A 27 -10.62 5.73 34.78
N LEU A 28 -9.61 4.93 35.13
CA LEU A 28 -8.24 5.06 34.61
C LEU A 28 -8.19 4.77 33.11
N ALA A 29 -8.85 3.72 32.64
CA ALA A 29 -8.93 3.39 31.21
C ALA A 29 -9.53 4.56 30.41
N ASN A 30 -10.58 5.21 30.92
CA ASN A 30 -11.18 6.39 30.29
C ASN A 30 -10.22 7.60 30.26
N GLN A 31 -9.46 7.81 31.33
CA GLN A 31 -8.46 8.89 31.39
C GLN A 31 -7.32 8.67 30.39
N VAL A 32 -6.74 7.46 30.40
CA VAL A 32 -5.68 7.06 29.48
C VAL A 32 -6.17 7.07 28.04
N GLY A 33 -7.37 6.53 27.78
CA GLY A 33 -7.99 6.50 26.47
C GLY A 33 -8.18 7.91 25.89
N ARG A 34 -8.59 8.88 26.71
CA ARG A 34 -8.74 10.28 26.26
C ARG A 34 -7.39 10.94 25.93
N TRP A 35 -6.33 10.61 26.66
CA TRP A 35 -4.97 11.07 26.35
C TRP A 35 -4.42 10.41 25.08
N ALA A 36 -4.55 9.08 24.97
CA ALA A 36 -4.15 8.33 23.79
C ALA A 36 -4.92 8.78 22.54
N GLY A 37 -6.21 9.06 22.67
CA GLY A 37 -7.04 9.60 21.58
C GLY A 37 -6.54 10.96 21.09
N ARG A 38 -6.19 11.87 22.01
CA ARG A 38 -5.57 13.17 21.66
C ARG A 38 -4.22 12.99 21.00
N ALA A 39 -3.34 12.15 21.55
CA ALA A 39 -2.04 11.85 20.94
C ALA A 39 -2.20 11.27 19.53
N ARG A 40 -3.16 10.36 19.33
CA ARG A 40 -3.45 9.78 18.02
C ARG A 40 -4.02 10.81 17.03
N ALA A 41 -4.82 11.77 17.50
CA ALA A 41 -5.30 12.87 16.68
C ALA A 41 -4.16 13.80 16.24
N MET A 42 -3.29 14.18 17.18
CA MET A 42 -2.09 14.96 16.85
C MET A 42 -1.19 14.21 15.87
N ALA A 43 -0.92 12.92 16.11
CA ALA A 43 -0.12 12.10 15.21
C ALA A 43 -0.72 12.00 13.79
N ARG A 44 -2.06 12.01 13.65
CA ARG A 44 -2.71 12.08 12.34
C ARG A 44 -2.48 13.43 11.66
N GLN A 45 -2.57 14.53 12.39
CA GLN A 45 -2.29 15.87 11.84
C GLN A 45 -0.84 16.00 11.37
N LEU A 46 0.12 15.50 12.16
CA LEU A 46 1.53 15.48 11.75
C LEU A 46 1.73 14.62 10.49
N ARG A 47 1.10 13.45 10.42
CA ARG A 47 1.16 12.59 9.23
C ARG A 47 0.60 13.29 8.00
N GLN A 48 -0.53 14.00 8.12
CA GLN A 48 -1.12 14.75 7.02
C GLN A 48 -0.20 15.87 6.52
N GLN A 49 0.44 16.62 7.43
CA GLN A 49 1.41 17.65 7.08
C GLN A 49 2.63 17.07 6.36
N LEU A 50 3.14 15.92 6.84
CA LEU A 50 4.26 15.23 6.20
C LEU A 50 3.86 14.64 4.84
N ASP A 51 2.65 14.11 4.67
CA ASP A 51 2.18 13.57 3.39
C ASP A 51 2.03 14.68 2.35
N GLU A 52 1.51 15.85 2.75
CA GLU A 52 1.50 17.05 1.89
C GLU A 52 2.92 17.48 1.49
N GLU A 53 3.89 17.48 2.41
CA GLU A 53 5.29 17.80 2.08
C GLU A 53 5.97 16.72 1.23
N VAL A 54 5.70 15.44 1.50
CA VAL A 54 6.30 14.31 0.76
C VAL A 54 5.68 14.18 -0.62
N GLU A 55 4.40 14.49 -0.82
CA GLU A 55 3.78 14.55 -2.15
C GLU A 55 4.41 15.64 -3.02
N ILE A 56 4.83 16.77 -2.41
CA ILE A 56 5.57 17.84 -3.08
C ILE A 56 6.97 17.37 -3.52
N ILE A 57 7.61 16.44 -2.78
CA ILE A 57 8.94 15.91 -3.09
C ILE A 57 8.90 14.65 -3.97
N GLY A 58 7.84 13.85 -3.90
CA GLY A 58 7.76 12.49 -4.47
C GLY A 58 7.19 12.40 -5.88
N LYS A 59 6.64 13.48 -6.43
CA LYS A 59 6.02 13.49 -7.77
C LYS A 59 7.03 13.47 -8.92
N ASP A 60 8.32 13.61 -8.62
CA ASP A 60 9.38 13.79 -9.62
C ASP A 60 10.15 12.49 -9.93
N GLU A 61 10.21 11.52 -9.00
CA GLU A 61 11.04 10.31 -9.16
C GLU A 61 10.29 9.04 -9.60
N PHE A 62 8.96 9.00 -9.51
CA PHE A 62 8.17 7.81 -9.90
C PHE A 62 7.02 8.13 -10.87
N GLY A 63 7.25 9.07 -11.77
CA GLY A 63 6.44 9.17 -12.99
C GLY A 63 6.60 7.86 -13.79
N PRO A 64 5.49 7.22 -14.23
CA PRO A 64 5.57 6.02 -15.04
C PRO A 64 6.22 6.34 -16.39
N ALA A 65 7.54 6.18 -16.45
CA ALA A 65 8.29 5.87 -17.66
C ALA A 65 8.00 4.43 -18.13
N ALA A 66 6.76 3.95 -17.95
CA ALA A 66 6.20 2.82 -18.64
C ALA A 66 5.91 3.26 -20.08
N ARG A 67 7.00 3.37 -20.82
CA ARG A 67 7.04 3.42 -22.27
C ARG A 67 6.02 2.42 -22.81
N ARG A 68 5.02 2.97 -23.49
CA ARG A 68 4.32 2.41 -24.66
C ARG A 68 4.88 1.03 -25.05
N PRO A 69 4.15 -0.09 -24.90
CA PRO A 69 4.57 -1.34 -25.53
C PRO A 69 4.71 -1.09 -27.04
N PRO A 70 5.84 -1.46 -27.67
CA PRO A 70 5.98 -1.42 -29.13
C PRO A 70 5.07 -2.51 -29.68
N GLY A 71 3.84 -2.13 -30.02
CA GLY A 71 2.84 -3.07 -30.47
C GLY A 71 1.62 -2.34 -31.03
N SER A 72 1.53 -2.37 -32.36
CA SER A 72 0.34 -2.13 -33.17
C SER A 72 0.14 -0.72 -33.75
N PRO A 73 0.84 -0.40 -34.86
CA PRO A 73 0.22 0.25 -35.99
C PRO A 73 -0.50 -0.82 -36.84
N ALA A 74 -1.68 -1.26 -36.44
CA ALA A 74 -2.56 -2.10 -37.27
C ALA A 74 -4.01 -1.63 -37.21
N ALA A 75 -4.22 -0.33 -37.41
CA ALA A 75 -5.53 0.22 -37.79
C ALA A 75 -5.28 1.48 -38.63
N GLY A 76 -4.97 1.29 -39.90
CA GLY A 76 -4.76 2.37 -40.86
C GLY A 76 -4.24 1.81 -42.16
N THR A 77 -5.16 1.53 -43.08
CA THR A 77 -5.06 1.63 -44.54
C THR A 77 -3.67 1.47 -45.18
N PRO A 78 -3.45 0.49 -46.07
CA PRO A 78 -2.43 0.61 -47.10
C PRO A 78 -2.98 1.38 -48.31
N PRO A 79 -2.54 2.63 -48.57
CA PRO A 79 -2.63 3.20 -49.90
C PRO A 79 -1.28 3.09 -50.64
N ALA A 80 -1.34 2.56 -51.87
CA ALA A 80 -0.38 2.73 -52.98
C ALA A 80 1.04 2.17 -52.78
N ALA A 81 1.44 1.05 -53.41
CA ALA A 81 1.81 0.87 -54.83
C ALA A 81 3.35 0.67 -55.00
N PRO A 82 3.81 -0.10 -56.02
CA PRO A 82 5.09 -0.83 -56.08
C PRO A 82 6.20 -0.03 -56.81
N PRO A 83 7.51 -0.40 -56.77
CA PRO A 83 8.06 -1.41 -57.69
C PRO A 83 9.30 -2.17 -57.13
N ALA A 84 9.76 -3.16 -57.90
CA ALA A 84 11.09 -3.77 -57.84
C ALA A 84 11.36 -4.66 -56.61
N GLU A 85 12.00 -5.82 -56.70
CA GLU A 85 12.65 -6.51 -57.79
C GLU A 85 12.89 -7.95 -57.26
N ALA A 86 12.68 -8.92 -58.13
CA ALA A 86 13.49 -10.13 -58.25
C ALA A 86 13.99 -10.81 -56.97
N GLN A 87 13.37 -11.95 -56.63
CA GLN A 87 14.06 -13.25 -56.52
C GLN A 87 13.05 -14.35 -56.21
N GLN A 88 12.23 -14.68 -57.21
CA GLN A 88 11.68 -16.02 -57.39
C GLN A 88 12.56 -16.73 -58.43
N GLU A 89 12.65 -18.06 -58.28
CA GLU A 89 13.37 -19.08 -59.07
C GLU A 89 14.84 -19.37 -58.69
N PRO A 90 15.36 -20.62 -58.85
CA PRO A 90 14.75 -21.86 -59.39
C PRO A 90 15.14 -23.12 -58.55
N PRO A 91 15.17 -24.39 -59.04
CA PRO A 91 14.55 -25.03 -60.21
C PRO A 91 13.70 -26.29 -59.87
N ARG A 92 12.79 -26.67 -60.78
CA ARG A 92 12.32 -28.07 -60.92
C ARG A 92 13.40 -28.90 -61.63
N PRO A 93 13.40 -30.22 -61.39
CA PRO A 93 13.59 -31.12 -62.52
C PRO A 93 12.49 -32.19 -62.62
N SER A 94 12.07 -32.36 -63.89
CA SER A 94 11.59 -33.54 -64.62
C SER A 94 10.87 -34.68 -63.90
#